data_AF-A0A523YIY0-F1
#
_entry.id   AF-A0A523YIY0-F1
#
_cell.length_a   1.000
_cell.length_b   1.000
_cell.length_c   1.000
_cell.angle_alpha   90.00
_cell.angle_beta   90.00
_cell.angle_gamma   90.00
#
_symmetry.space_group_name_H-M   'P 1'
#
loop_
_entity.id
_entity.type
_entity.pdbx_description
1 polymer ?
#
loop_
_entity_poly.entity_id
_entity_poly.type
_entity_poly.pdbx_seq_one_letter_code
_entity_poly.pdbx_strand_id
1 'polypeptide(L)'
;MRFCQKTIAVLLTFVLVFVMEANLMEKDFIPQELASAPLDECDGTYNPTGGRVFYINPTHHVASLLNPNVANVLRNATRFVSPSKTGPISVLIFASTLDRAQAIYDDLSSESDILPVMTTNQNDLLSLPSYDVVIVHSNAEDFDSSVEQSLADFHSSGGGVIGSHDVIWQGTNNPILENVFGATARGDGNTLGDGWFLGTVTYLKALDHPITINIADSWSLPDEQYYFDVEFKRCMLVLLETNHSGDLIPIAWTLPLPEIDAPINLSATIIGNDIRLEWDNSNLSQVAYNLVYRDVKPDGFNFSYPHYSTASDSNPLRQYWLDVGAASNSSPREYYYIVQAVGKDEIKSPTSLTIGKWTKHLDEGANAISLPLKPLLSANISWYANDIPKVKTFDWIDVSGKWVRYDHENPNAGNDTTATLGSTYQLVLYQETNYTFIGYPGTMIRSVDRLGNSSLFQKSLTLEIQGNSVALTWMNIENTTRYNIYRTTDRESLYDFILDPIETTGSTSFRDVNVLDGFSGELHYTVIPEDDYCGLGSSTFSRGVAKKTFRGGSQSFALELKPLQEHLLSWHTSQIDGVIGIVYMVKSYWRLHAWEMPPNVYDTIVTVSKGYQILVEGESTSFIYLGK
;
A
#
# COMPACT_ATOMS: atom_id res chain seq x y z
N MET A 1 -13.53 -70.74 -30.90
CA MET A 1 -14.71 -70.42 -30.05
C MET A 1 -14.73 -68.91 -29.83
N ARG A 2 -15.94 -68.35 -29.82
CA ARG A 2 -16.32 -67.01 -30.26
C ARG A 2 -15.74 -65.83 -29.45
N PHE A 3 -15.28 -64.83 -30.19
CA PHE A 3 -15.06 -63.43 -29.81
C PHE A 3 -16.35 -62.62 -30.07
N CYS A 4 -16.76 -61.80 -29.12
CA CYS A 4 -17.79 -60.73 -29.19
C CYS A 4 -17.81 -60.08 -27.78
N GLN A 5 -17.98 -58.79 -27.53
CA GLN A 5 -18.38 -57.64 -28.34
C GLN A 5 -18.27 -56.38 -27.44
N LYS A 6 -18.23 -55.19 -28.08
CA LYS A 6 -18.53 -53.83 -27.56
C LYS A 6 -17.35 -52.93 -27.15
N THR A 7 -16.87 -52.16 -28.15
CA THR A 7 -16.62 -50.72 -28.00
C THR A 7 -17.13 -50.03 -29.28
N ILE A 8 -18.07 -49.09 -29.13
CA ILE A 8 -18.65 -48.19 -30.15
C ILE A 8 -18.23 -46.78 -29.66
N ALA A 9 -17.35 -46.08 -30.38
CA ALA A 9 -17.64 -44.97 -31.34
C ALA A 9 -18.14 -43.70 -30.62
N VAL A 10 -17.74 -42.45 -30.89
CA VAL A 10 -17.29 -41.75 -32.10
C VAL A 10 -16.52 -40.49 -31.66
N LEU A 11 -15.43 -40.15 -32.34
CA LEU A 11 -14.78 -38.83 -32.33
C LEU A 11 -14.56 -38.45 -33.80
N LEU A 12 -14.61 -37.15 -34.12
CA LEU A 12 -14.61 -36.49 -35.43
C LEU A 12 -16.01 -36.27 -36.05
N THR A 13 -16.45 -35.01 -36.08
CA THR A 13 -16.53 -34.17 -37.29
C THR A 13 -17.00 -32.76 -36.87
N PHE A 14 -16.41 -31.72 -37.48
CA PHE A 14 -17.01 -30.42 -37.89
C PHE A 14 -16.12 -29.20 -37.62
N VAL A 15 -15.40 -28.83 -38.67
CA VAL A 15 -14.86 -27.49 -38.98
C VAL A 15 -15.71 -26.95 -40.14
N LEU A 16 -15.86 -25.61 -40.18
CA LEU A 16 -16.51 -24.76 -41.19
C LEU A 16 -18.05 -24.65 -41.13
N VAL A 17 -18.52 -23.43 -40.81
CA VAL A 17 -19.19 -22.47 -41.70
C VAL A 17 -19.86 -21.45 -40.78
N PHE A 18 -19.48 -20.17 -40.83
CA PHE A 18 -20.41 -19.04 -40.66
C PHE A 18 -19.73 -17.73 -41.11
N VAL A 19 -20.11 -17.29 -42.30
CA VAL A 19 -19.92 -15.95 -42.85
C VAL A 19 -21.31 -15.52 -43.33
N MET A 20 -21.64 -14.24 -43.08
CA MET A 20 -22.84 -13.49 -43.45
C MET A 20 -24.12 -13.79 -42.66
N GLU A 21 -24.47 -12.85 -41.78
CA GLU A 21 -25.66 -12.01 -41.99
C GLU A 21 -25.52 -10.71 -41.19
N ALA A 22 -25.32 -9.62 -41.92
CA ALA A 22 -25.49 -8.26 -41.46
C ALA A 22 -26.83 -7.78 -42.01
N ASN A 23 -27.79 -7.48 -41.13
CA ASN A 23 -28.70 -6.34 -41.23
C ASN A 23 -29.78 -6.37 -40.16
N LEU A 24 -30.10 -5.16 -39.66
CA LEU A 24 -31.24 -4.78 -38.83
C LEU A 24 -31.11 -5.10 -37.34
N MET A 25 -30.48 -4.18 -36.59
CA MET A 25 -30.92 -3.89 -35.23
C MET A 25 -31.43 -2.46 -35.14
N GLU A 26 -32.57 -2.40 -34.48
CA GLU A 26 -33.45 -1.28 -34.24
C GLU A 26 -32.75 -0.15 -33.48
N LYS A 27 -33.12 1.07 -33.84
CA LYS A 27 -33.22 2.16 -32.88
C LYS A 27 -34.17 1.69 -31.78
N ASP A 28 -33.68 1.59 -30.54
CA ASP A 28 -34.42 2.04 -29.36
C ASP A 28 -33.60 1.77 -28.08
N PHE A 29 -33.66 2.75 -27.16
CA PHE A 29 -33.28 2.71 -25.75
C PHE A 29 -31.79 2.55 -25.39
N ILE A 30 -31.13 3.70 -25.23
CA ILE A 30 -30.06 3.85 -24.22
C ILE A 30 -30.78 4.13 -22.89
N PRO A 31 -30.64 3.30 -21.85
CA PRO A 31 -31.11 3.66 -20.52
C PRO A 31 -30.30 4.85 -19.98
N GLN A 32 -30.99 5.92 -19.61
CA GLN A 32 -30.49 6.97 -18.72
C GLN A 32 -30.26 6.38 -17.32
N GLU A 33 -29.18 5.63 -17.16
CA GLU A 33 -28.55 5.36 -15.86
C GLU A 33 -27.07 5.72 -15.98
N LEU A 34 -26.80 7.01 -16.21
CA LEU A 34 -25.60 7.60 -15.65
C LEU A 34 -25.88 7.72 -14.16
N ALA A 35 -25.41 6.72 -13.43
CA ALA A 35 -25.42 6.67 -11.99
C ALA A 35 -24.85 7.99 -11.45
N SER A 36 -25.68 8.75 -10.75
CA SER A 36 -25.22 9.57 -9.65
C SER A 36 -24.51 8.63 -8.68
N ALA A 37 -23.19 8.55 -8.77
CA ALA A 37 -22.42 8.05 -7.64
C ALA A 37 -22.83 8.94 -6.45
N PRO A 38 -23.30 8.36 -5.33
CA PRO A 38 -23.62 9.18 -4.18
C PRO A 38 -22.33 9.89 -3.76
N LEU A 39 -22.35 11.22 -3.81
CA LEU A 39 -21.47 12.06 -3.03
C LEU A 39 -21.87 11.79 -1.57
N ASP A 40 -21.36 10.70 -1.00
CA ASP A 40 -21.60 10.36 0.40
C ASP A 40 -21.00 11.51 1.24
N GLU A 41 -21.87 12.17 1.99
CA GLU A 41 -21.61 13.36 2.79
C GLU A 41 -20.46 13.10 3.78
N CYS A 42 -19.34 13.83 3.65
CA CYS A 42 -18.20 13.70 4.54
C CYS A 42 -18.47 14.38 5.89
N ASP A 43 -18.64 13.61 6.99
CA ASP A 43 -19.07 14.12 8.29
C ASP A 43 -17.98 14.25 9.38
N GLY A 44 -16.74 14.58 9.01
CA GLY A 44 -15.92 15.47 9.84
C GLY A 44 -14.61 14.97 10.45
N THR A 45 -13.86 15.99 10.90
CA THR A 45 -12.47 16.03 11.40
C THR A 45 -11.36 15.79 10.37
N TYR A 46 -11.33 16.67 9.37
CA TYR A 46 -10.20 16.91 8.48
C TYR A 46 -8.92 17.31 9.23
N ASN A 47 -7.74 16.89 8.73
CA ASN A 47 -6.46 17.47 9.12
C ASN A 47 -6.22 18.76 8.29
N PRO A 48 -6.39 19.97 8.87
CA PRO A 48 -6.46 21.26 8.17
C PRO A 48 -5.16 21.74 7.51
N THR A 49 -4.13 20.90 7.40
CA THR A 49 -2.77 21.34 7.07
C THR A 49 -2.24 20.80 5.75
N GLY A 50 -3.05 20.01 5.03
CA GLY A 50 -2.53 19.10 4.02
C GLY A 50 -2.77 19.47 2.56
N GLY A 51 -3.48 20.54 2.19
CA GLY A 51 -3.75 20.81 0.77
C GLY A 51 -2.87 21.91 0.18
N ARG A 52 -2.28 21.67 -0.99
CA ARG A 52 -1.53 22.68 -1.78
C ARG A 52 -2.23 23.09 -3.06
N VAL A 53 -3.40 22.53 -3.34
CA VAL A 53 -4.19 22.86 -4.52
C VAL A 53 -5.60 23.20 -4.10
N PHE A 54 -6.10 24.35 -4.54
CA PHE A 54 -7.50 24.73 -4.42
C PHE A 54 -8.05 25.09 -5.79
N TYR A 55 -9.29 24.71 -6.07
CA TYR A 55 -10.01 25.13 -7.26
C TYR A 55 -11.33 25.80 -6.87
N ILE A 56 -11.72 26.84 -7.60
CA ILE A 56 -13.01 27.51 -7.46
C ILE A 56 -13.57 27.97 -8.81
N ASN A 57 -14.80 27.56 -9.11
CA ASN A 57 -15.48 27.94 -10.34
C ASN A 57 -16.07 29.37 -10.37
N PRO A 58 -16.80 29.87 -9.33
CA PRO A 58 -17.58 31.10 -9.40
C PRO A 58 -16.75 32.41 -9.44
N THR A 59 -16.11 32.64 -10.57
CA THR A 59 -15.08 33.67 -10.73
C THR A 59 -15.06 34.29 -12.14
N HIS A 60 -16.04 34.00 -13.01
CA HIS A 60 -16.00 34.41 -14.42
C HIS A 60 -15.95 35.92 -14.62
N HIS A 61 -16.73 36.67 -13.83
CA HIS A 61 -16.82 38.12 -13.96
C HIS A 61 -16.09 38.83 -12.82
N VAL A 62 -15.66 40.08 -13.06
CA VAL A 62 -15.14 40.97 -12.01
C VAL A 62 -16.14 41.10 -10.85
N ALA A 63 -17.44 41.16 -11.14
CA ALA A 63 -18.48 41.19 -10.10
C ALA A 63 -18.49 39.92 -9.23
N SER A 64 -18.18 38.74 -9.81
CA SER A 64 -18.06 37.48 -9.09
C SER A 64 -16.84 37.49 -8.17
N LEU A 65 -15.69 37.94 -8.68
CA LEU A 65 -14.45 38.07 -7.90
C LEU A 65 -14.56 39.07 -6.74
N LEU A 66 -15.35 40.13 -6.91
CA LEU A 66 -15.61 41.13 -5.86
C LEU A 66 -16.72 40.72 -4.88
N ASN A 67 -17.36 39.55 -5.08
CA ASN A 67 -18.32 39.04 -4.12
C ASN A 67 -17.59 38.72 -2.79
N PRO A 68 -18.09 39.18 -1.62
CA PRO A 68 -17.39 38.98 -0.35
C PRO A 68 -17.10 37.51 -0.01
N ASN A 69 -17.97 36.57 -0.37
CA ASN A 69 -17.74 35.15 -0.10
C ASN A 69 -16.62 34.59 -1.00
N VAL A 70 -16.61 34.96 -2.29
CA VAL A 70 -15.56 34.52 -3.24
C VAL A 70 -14.21 35.12 -2.87
N ALA A 71 -14.17 36.43 -2.59
CA ALA A 71 -12.98 37.12 -2.11
C ALA A 71 -12.41 36.48 -0.83
N ASN A 72 -13.26 36.23 0.18
CA ASN A 72 -12.84 35.57 1.42
C ASN A 72 -12.27 34.17 1.14
N VAL A 73 -12.92 33.38 0.28
CA VAL A 73 -12.43 32.05 -0.09
C VAL A 73 -11.06 32.12 -0.75
N LEU A 74 -10.81 33.06 -1.67
CA LEU A 74 -9.50 33.22 -2.32
C LEU A 74 -8.40 33.62 -1.32
N ARG A 75 -8.70 34.55 -0.39
CA ARG A 75 -7.76 34.95 0.68
C ARG A 75 -7.43 33.77 1.59
N ASN A 76 -8.46 33.03 2.03
CA ASN A 76 -8.28 31.89 2.92
C ASN A 76 -7.56 30.74 2.21
N ALA A 77 -7.89 30.46 0.95
CA ALA A 77 -7.19 29.49 0.12
C ALA A 77 -5.71 29.83 -0.03
N THR A 78 -5.39 31.10 -0.29
CA THR A 78 -3.99 31.57 -0.41
C THR A 78 -3.18 31.26 0.85
N ARG A 79 -3.76 31.48 2.04
CA ARG A 79 -3.13 31.14 3.32
C ARG A 79 -3.03 29.63 3.51
N PHE A 80 -4.11 28.92 3.21
CA PHE A 80 -4.22 27.48 3.39
C PHE A 80 -3.21 26.71 2.53
N VAL A 81 -3.02 27.08 1.27
CA VAL A 81 -2.05 26.43 0.37
C VAL A 81 -0.59 26.83 0.65
N SER A 82 -0.36 27.70 1.65
CA SER A 82 0.96 28.13 2.13
C SER A 82 1.10 28.04 3.67
N PRO A 83 0.80 26.88 4.31
CA PRO A 83 0.63 26.80 5.75
C PRO A 83 1.95 26.92 6.54
N SER A 84 3.11 26.79 5.88
CA SER A 84 4.44 26.79 6.50
C SER A 84 5.15 28.16 6.50
N LYS A 85 4.50 29.22 6.00
CA LYS A 85 5.15 30.54 5.85
C LYS A 85 5.04 31.37 7.13
N THR A 86 6.18 31.88 7.62
CA THR A 86 6.26 32.75 8.82
C THR A 86 6.36 34.25 8.50
N GLY A 87 6.31 34.62 7.21
CA GLY A 87 6.30 36.00 6.72
C GLY A 87 5.23 36.20 5.65
N PRO A 88 5.22 37.33 4.94
CA PRO A 88 4.25 37.58 3.89
C PRO A 88 4.33 36.49 2.79
N ILE A 89 3.16 36.08 2.30
CA ILE A 89 2.99 35.09 1.24
C ILE A 89 3.15 35.80 -0.10
N SER A 90 4.18 35.42 -0.85
CA SER A 90 4.37 35.92 -2.22
C SER A 90 3.43 35.18 -3.19
N VAL A 91 2.62 35.94 -3.93
CA VAL A 91 1.59 35.38 -4.81
C VAL A 91 1.77 35.88 -6.23
N LEU A 92 1.86 34.98 -7.21
CA LEU A 92 1.73 35.33 -8.62
C LEU A 92 0.27 35.13 -9.06
N ILE A 93 -0.37 36.17 -9.56
CA ILE A 93 -1.71 36.13 -10.12
C ILE A 93 -1.57 36.19 -11.64
N PHE A 94 -1.87 35.10 -12.32
CA PHE A 94 -2.05 35.08 -13.76
C PHE A 94 -3.53 35.15 -14.09
N ALA A 95 -3.92 36.09 -14.95
CA ALA A 95 -5.19 36.01 -15.65
C ALA A 95 -5.08 36.35 -17.13
N SER A 96 -5.87 35.68 -17.97
CA SER A 96 -5.94 35.96 -19.41
C SER A 96 -6.51 37.36 -19.70
N THR A 97 -7.29 37.93 -18.77
CA THR A 97 -7.81 39.30 -18.87
C THR A 97 -7.32 40.18 -17.72
N LEU A 98 -6.91 41.41 -18.06
CA LEU A 98 -6.31 42.35 -17.11
C LEU A 98 -7.27 42.78 -15.99
N ASP A 99 -8.54 42.96 -16.31
CA ASP A 99 -9.56 43.40 -15.35
C ASP A 99 -9.80 42.38 -14.24
N ARG A 100 -9.77 41.08 -14.56
CA ARG A 100 -9.88 39.98 -13.61
C ARG A 100 -8.63 39.84 -12.76
N ALA A 101 -7.44 39.93 -13.38
CA ALA A 101 -6.18 39.99 -12.64
C ALA A 101 -6.16 41.16 -11.65
N GLN A 102 -6.61 42.35 -12.08
CA GLN A 102 -6.69 43.53 -11.23
C GLN A 102 -7.68 43.34 -10.07
N ALA A 103 -8.83 42.72 -10.30
CA ALA A 103 -9.82 42.46 -9.24
C ALA A 103 -9.25 41.54 -8.14
N ILE A 104 -8.55 40.46 -8.51
CA ILE A 104 -7.88 39.56 -7.56
C ILE A 104 -6.73 40.32 -6.85
N TYR A 105 -5.94 41.09 -7.59
CA TYR A 105 -4.82 41.86 -7.06
C TYR A 105 -5.29 42.88 -6.01
N ASP A 106 -6.33 43.66 -6.31
CA ASP A 106 -6.87 44.68 -5.41
C ASP A 106 -7.39 44.05 -4.11
N ASP A 107 -8.06 42.90 -4.23
CA ASP A 107 -8.56 42.14 -3.09
C ASP A 107 -7.42 41.66 -2.18
N LEU A 108 -6.44 40.95 -2.76
CA LEU A 108 -5.30 40.40 -2.00
C LEU A 108 -4.35 41.48 -1.49
N SER A 109 -4.22 42.62 -2.17
CA SER A 109 -3.40 43.75 -1.71
C SER A 109 -3.97 44.42 -0.45
N SER A 110 -5.24 44.15 -0.11
CA SER A 110 -5.83 44.61 1.15
C SER A 110 -5.36 43.80 2.37
N GLU A 111 -4.73 42.65 2.14
CA GLU A 111 -4.22 41.74 3.17
C GLU A 111 -2.73 42.00 3.42
N SER A 112 -2.38 42.43 4.64
CA SER A 112 -1.00 42.80 4.97
C SER A 112 0.01 41.64 4.95
N ASP A 113 -0.49 40.40 4.99
CA ASP A 113 0.29 39.16 4.97
C ASP A 113 0.42 38.58 3.55
N ILE A 114 -0.10 39.24 2.52
CA ILE A 114 -0.05 38.77 1.12
C ILE A 114 0.66 39.82 0.25
N LEU A 115 1.61 39.37 -0.57
CA LEU A 115 2.35 40.18 -1.53
C LEU A 115 1.99 39.73 -2.95
N PRO A 116 0.87 40.23 -3.52
CA PRO A 116 0.46 39.84 -4.86
C PRO A 116 1.32 40.54 -5.92
N VAL A 117 1.61 39.80 -6.98
CA VAL A 117 2.15 40.28 -8.26
C VAL A 117 1.19 39.78 -9.32
N MET A 118 0.69 40.66 -10.20
CA MET A 118 -0.20 40.25 -11.27
C MET A 118 0.50 40.30 -12.63
N THR A 119 0.10 39.39 -13.53
CA THR A 119 0.55 39.34 -14.91
C THR A 119 -0.55 38.80 -15.82
N THR A 120 -0.50 39.20 -17.10
CA THR A 120 -1.28 38.60 -18.18
C THR A 120 -0.38 37.87 -19.19
N ASN A 121 0.93 37.76 -18.90
CA ASN A 121 1.89 37.07 -19.76
C ASN A 121 2.14 35.66 -19.20
N GLN A 122 1.66 34.63 -19.90
CA GLN A 122 1.81 33.25 -19.46
C GLN A 122 3.28 32.80 -19.30
N ASN A 123 4.23 33.45 -19.98
CA ASN A 123 5.65 33.11 -19.83
C ASN A 123 6.18 33.37 -18.42
N ASP A 124 5.53 34.23 -17.63
CA ASP A 124 5.92 34.47 -16.25
C ASP A 124 5.63 33.24 -15.35
N LEU A 125 4.70 32.36 -15.79
CA LEU A 125 4.45 31.06 -15.17
C LEU A 125 5.61 30.06 -15.36
N LEU A 126 6.66 30.42 -16.11
CA LEU A 126 7.91 29.62 -16.19
C LEU A 126 8.89 29.95 -15.05
N SER A 127 8.58 30.94 -14.20
CA SER A 127 9.46 31.45 -13.13
C SER A 127 8.84 31.33 -11.72
N LEU A 128 8.03 30.30 -11.50
CA LEU A 128 7.28 30.08 -10.26
C LEU A 128 8.11 29.85 -8.97
N PRO A 129 9.34 29.29 -8.97
CA PRO A 129 10.08 29.00 -7.73
C PRO A 129 10.36 30.21 -6.82
N SER A 130 10.11 31.44 -7.28
CA SER A 130 10.24 32.66 -6.49
C SER A 130 8.98 33.05 -5.71
N TYR A 131 7.86 32.36 -5.94
CA TYR A 131 6.57 32.60 -5.30
C TYR A 131 6.20 31.48 -4.33
N ASP A 132 5.37 31.79 -3.35
CA ASP A 132 4.80 30.81 -2.43
C ASP A 132 3.50 30.22 -3.00
N VAL A 133 2.72 31.04 -3.71
CA VAL A 133 1.43 30.66 -4.31
C VAL A 133 1.32 31.20 -5.74
N VAL A 134 0.67 30.44 -6.61
CA VAL A 134 0.22 30.90 -7.93
C VAL A 134 -1.30 30.79 -8.03
N ILE A 135 -1.96 31.86 -8.48
CA ILE A 135 -3.38 31.89 -8.82
C ILE A 135 -3.49 31.94 -10.34
N VAL A 136 -4.13 30.95 -10.92
CA VAL A 136 -4.32 30.79 -12.37
C VAL A 136 -5.80 30.96 -12.67
N HIS A 137 -6.15 32.10 -13.27
CA HIS A 137 -7.49 32.42 -13.72
C HIS A 137 -7.49 32.51 -15.26
N SER A 138 -7.84 31.43 -15.95
CA SER A 138 -7.88 31.44 -17.42
C SER A 138 -9.23 31.98 -17.94
N ASN A 139 -9.30 32.19 -19.26
CA ASN A 139 -10.55 32.40 -19.99
C ASN A 139 -10.37 32.00 -21.47
N ALA A 140 -10.15 30.71 -21.70
CA ALA A 140 -10.09 29.98 -22.97
C ALA A 140 -8.76 30.04 -23.74
N GLU A 141 -7.62 30.26 -23.06
CA GLU A 141 -6.30 30.10 -23.68
C GLU A 141 -5.71 28.72 -23.34
N ASP A 142 -5.31 27.98 -24.37
CA ASP A 142 -4.48 26.78 -24.24
C ASP A 142 -3.11 27.19 -23.69
N PHE A 143 -2.69 26.59 -22.57
CA PHE A 143 -1.33 26.79 -22.07
C PHE A 143 -0.33 26.07 -22.97
N ASP A 144 0.83 26.68 -23.19
CA ASP A 144 1.96 25.94 -23.74
C ASP A 144 2.37 24.81 -22.78
N SER A 145 2.72 23.64 -23.28
CA SER A 145 3.07 22.48 -22.44
C SER A 145 4.20 22.74 -21.43
N SER A 146 5.07 23.71 -21.72
CA SER A 146 6.09 24.18 -20.77
C SER A 146 5.52 24.90 -19.55
N VAL A 147 4.43 25.65 -19.71
CA VAL A 147 3.69 26.31 -18.62
C VAL A 147 2.94 25.28 -17.79
N GLU A 148 2.29 24.31 -18.45
CA GLU A 148 1.60 23.19 -17.79
C GLU A 148 2.57 22.40 -16.89
N GLN A 149 3.73 22.03 -17.44
CA GLN A 149 4.78 21.34 -16.70
C GLN A 149 5.34 22.21 -15.57
N SER A 150 5.52 23.51 -15.78
CA SER A 150 5.99 24.43 -14.74
C SER A 150 5.03 24.49 -13.55
N LEU A 151 3.71 24.52 -13.80
CA LEU A 151 2.69 24.46 -12.73
C LEU A 151 2.73 23.13 -11.98
N ALA A 152 2.88 22.01 -12.70
CA ALA A 152 3.02 20.69 -12.08
C ALA A 152 4.31 20.56 -11.26
N ASP A 153 5.44 21.08 -11.75
CA ASP A 153 6.72 21.11 -11.05
C ASP A 153 6.64 22.00 -9.80
N PHE A 154 6.01 23.17 -9.92
CA PHE A 154 5.79 24.08 -8.81
C PHE A 154 4.95 23.42 -7.70
N HIS A 155 3.82 22.80 -8.06
CA HIS A 155 3.00 22.02 -7.12
C HIS A 155 3.81 20.88 -6.49
N SER A 156 4.53 20.09 -7.30
CA SER A 156 5.32 18.94 -6.84
C SER A 156 6.48 19.35 -5.93
N SER A 157 6.95 20.58 -6.04
CA SER A 157 7.98 21.17 -5.16
C SER A 157 7.44 21.74 -3.86
N GLY A 158 6.11 21.70 -3.65
CA GLY A 158 5.41 22.20 -2.46
C GLY A 158 4.79 23.60 -2.63
N GLY A 159 4.83 24.17 -3.83
CA GLY A 159 4.16 25.43 -4.15
C GLY A 159 2.64 25.32 -4.08
N GLY A 160 1.98 26.38 -3.61
CA GLY A 160 0.51 26.45 -3.56
C GLY A 160 -0.08 26.83 -4.92
N VAL A 161 -1.04 26.07 -5.44
CA VAL A 161 -1.70 26.35 -6.72
C VAL A 161 -3.19 26.62 -6.48
N ILE A 162 -3.69 27.75 -6.97
CA ILE A 162 -5.11 28.07 -6.96
C ILE A 162 -5.59 28.17 -8.40
N GLY A 163 -6.49 27.27 -8.77
CA GLY A 163 -7.17 27.27 -10.05
C GLY A 163 -8.50 27.99 -9.95
N SER A 164 -8.85 28.76 -10.97
CA SER A 164 -10.08 29.52 -10.96
C SER A 164 -10.76 29.48 -12.34
N HIS A 165 -12.08 29.35 -12.31
CA HIS A 165 -12.95 29.37 -13.47
C HIS A 165 -12.74 28.24 -14.47
N ASP A 166 -12.11 28.48 -15.63
CA ASP A 166 -12.02 27.53 -16.74
C ASP A 166 -10.62 26.89 -16.89
N VAL A 167 -9.75 27.06 -15.89
CA VAL A 167 -8.39 26.49 -15.91
C VAL A 167 -8.36 24.95 -16.06
N ILE A 168 -9.49 24.28 -15.79
CA ILE A 168 -9.68 22.84 -15.96
C ILE A 168 -10.54 22.47 -17.19
N TRP A 169 -10.80 23.41 -18.10
CA TRP A 169 -11.69 23.19 -19.25
C TRP A 169 -11.15 22.17 -20.26
N GLN A 170 -11.97 21.19 -20.63
CA GLN A 170 -11.64 20.01 -21.45
C GLN A 170 -11.19 20.33 -22.87
N GLY A 171 -11.50 21.52 -23.41
CA GLY A 171 -11.00 21.95 -24.72
C GLY A 171 -9.48 21.80 -24.87
N THR A 172 -8.76 21.74 -23.75
CA THR A 172 -7.30 21.57 -23.65
C THR A 172 -6.80 20.12 -23.69
N ASN A 173 -7.63 19.10 -23.40
CA ASN A 173 -7.24 17.68 -23.20
C ASN A 173 -5.87 17.53 -22.51
N ASN A 174 -5.72 18.21 -21.37
CA ASN A 174 -4.43 18.41 -20.72
C ASN A 174 -4.30 17.55 -19.45
N PRO A 175 -3.74 16.33 -19.56
CA PRO A 175 -3.61 15.42 -18.42
C PRO A 175 -2.70 15.99 -17.31
N ILE A 176 -1.84 16.97 -17.60
CA ILE A 176 -0.96 17.58 -16.61
C ILE A 176 -1.78 18.45 -15.66
N LEU A 177 -2.59 19.38 -16.18
CA LEU A 177 -3.43 20.24 -15.33
C LEU A 177 -4.58 19.48 -14.67
N GLU A 178 -5.13 18.46 -15.33
CA GLU A 178 -6.08 17.54 -14.71
C GLU A 178 -5.48 16.85 -13.47
N ASN A 179 -4.21 16.45 -13.54
CA ASN A 179 -3.52 15.87 -12.38
C ASN A 179 -3.23 16.89 -11.28
N VAL A 180 -2.93 18.14 -11.66
CA VAL A 180 -2.71 19.25 -10.71
C VAL A 180 -4.00 19.58 -9.98
N PHE A 181 -5.12 19.80 -10.67
CA PHE A 181 -6.40 20.23 -10.07
C PHE A 181 -7.34 19.08 -9.69
N GLY A 182 -7.02 17.86 -10.09
CA GLY A 182 -7.73 16.63 -9.75
C GLY A 182 -9.06 16.44 -10.48
N ALA A 183 -9.33 17.25 -11.51
CA ALA A 183 -10.57 17.21 -12.27
C ALA A 183 -10.38 17.75 -13.69
N THR A 184 -11.28 17.33 -14.59
CA THR A 184 -11.48 17.92 -15.91
C THR A 184 -12.90 18.47 -15.99
N ALA A 185 -13.11 19.71 -16.40
CA ALA A 185 -14.43 20.23 -16.73
C ALA A 185 -14.72 19.98 -18.21
N ARG A 186 -15.53 18.97 -18.51
CA ARG A 186 -15.91 18.63 -19.87
C ARG A 186 -17.03 19.53 -20.37
N GLY A 187 -16.82 20.21 -21.50
CA GLY A 187 -17.87 21.04 -22.06
C GLY A 187 -17.57 21.58 -23.46
N ASP A 188 -18.63 21.60 -24.26
CA ASP A 188 -18.91 22.60 -25.29
C ASP A 188 -20.36 22.54 -25.77
N GLY A 189 -21.11 21.46 -25.50
CA GLY A 189 -22.51 21.38 -25.88
C GLY A 189 -22.66 21.34 -27.40
N ASN A 190 -22.76 20.14 -27.94
CA ASN A 190 -23.59 19.92 -29.11
C ASN A 190 -24.75 18.98 -28.76
N THR A 191 -25.23 19.01 -27.50
CA THR A 191 -26.07 18.05 -26.75
C THR A 191 -25.38 16.76 -26.25
N LEU A 192 -25.79 16.17 -25.12
CA LEU A 192 -27.05 16.33 -24.35
C LEU A 192 -26.76 16.77 -22.89
N GLY A 193 -27.10 17.96 -22.39
CA GLY A 193 -27.90 19.06 -22.95
C GLY A 193 -27.62 20.41 -22.26
N ASP A 194 -26.65 21.11 -22.82
CA ASP A 194 -26.59 22.54 -23.15
C ASP A 194 -27.10 23.60 -22.14
N GLY A 195 -26.13 24.24 -21.50
CA GLY A 195 -26.23 25.64 -21.12
C GLY A 195 -25.00 26.10 -20.35
N TRP A 196 -24.18 26.96 -20.95
CA TRP A 196 -23.46 27.95 -20.14
C TRP A 196 -24.56 28.76 -19.46
N PHE A 197 -24.76 28.55 -18.16
CA PHE A 197 -25.77 29.29 -17.46
C PHE A 197 -25.16 30.62 -17.05
N LEU A 198 -25.54 31.68 -17.74
CA LEU A 198 -25.38 33.04 -17.24
C LEU A 198 -26.62 33.36 -16.40
N GLY A 199 -26.47 33.34 -15.08
CA GLY A 199 -27.55 33.74 -14.20
C GLY A 199 -27.21 33.63 -12.73
N THR A 200 -28.16 34.04 -11.89
CA THR A 200 -28.02 33.98 -10.44
C THR A 200 -28.08 32.55 -9.97
N VAL A 201 -26.99 32.07 -9.38
CA VAL A 201 -26.90 30.70 -8.86
C VAL A 201 -26.64 30.71 -7.37
N THR A 202 -27.25 29.78 -6.67
CA THR A 202 -27.12 29.60 -5.23
C THR A 202 -26.01 28.61 -4.92
N TYR A 203 -25.00 29.10 -4.22
CA TYR A 203 -23.90 28.33 -3.69
C TYR A 203 -24.19 27.90 -2.26
N LEU A 204 -23.71 26.72 -1.91
CA LEU A 204 -23.88 26.08 -0.62
C LEU A 204 -22.49 25.75 -0.07
N LYS A 205 -22.28 26.02 1.21
CA LYS A 205 -21.09 25.58 1.92
C LYS A 205 -21.27 24.11 2.31
N ALA A 206 -20.44 23.23 1.76
CA ALA A 206 -20.49 21.80 2.04
C ALA A 206 -19.78 21.44 3.35
N LEU A 207 -18.69 22.16 3.69
CA LEU A 207 -17.85 21.82 4.84
C LEU A 207 -17.32 23.07 5.57
N ASP A 208 -17.23 22.97 6.90
CA ASP A 208 -16.47 23.88 7.75
C ASP A 208 -14.96 23.60 7.62
N HIS A 209 -14.29 24.40 6.78
CA HIS A 209 -12.88 24.26 6.46
C HIS A 209 -12.17 25.61 6.62
N PRO A 210 -10.85 25.68 6.89
CA PRO A 210 -10.12 26.95 6.94
C PRO A 210 -10.33 27.85 5.70
N ILE A 211 -10.56 27.26 4.52
CA ILE A 211 -10.88 28.00 3.28
C ILE A 211 -12.28 28.65 3.35
N THR A 212 -13.26 27.96 3.93
CA THR A 212 -14.67 28.38 4.02
C THR A 212 -15.00 29.05 5.36
N ILE A 213 -13.99 29.49 6.10
CA ILE A 213 -14.22 30.28 7.32
C ILE A 213 -14.72 31.68 6.94
N ASN A 214 -15.69 32.20 7.70
CA ASN A 214 -16.29 33.52 7.50
C ASN A 214 -16.97 33.74 6.13
N ILE A 215 -17.46 32.67 5.49
CA ILE A 215 -18.42 32.79 4.38
C ILE A 215 -19.80 32.35 4.85
N ALA A 216 -20.84 32.84 4.17
CA ALA A 216 -22.22 32.41 4.44
C ALA A 216 -22.43 30.94 4.03
N ASP A 217 -23.29 30.22 4.78
CA ASP A 217 -23.64 28.83 4.45
C ASP A 217 -24.36 28.70 3.10
N SER A 218 -25.04 29.78 2.67
CA SER A 218 -25.54 29.92 1.31
C SER A 218 -25.50 31.36 0.82
N TRP A 219 -25.27 31.56 -0.48
CA TRP A 219 -25.38 32.86 -1.14
C TRP A 219 -25.70 32.70 -2.61
N SER A 220 -26.19 33.75 -3.26
CA SER A 220 -26.42 33.73 -4.70
C SER A 220 -25.63 34.80 -5.43
N LEU A 221 -25.13 34.48 -6.62
CA LEU A 221 -24.31 35.39 -7.43
C LEU A 221 -24.59 35.15 -8.93
N PRO A 222 -24.74 36.20 -9.76
CA PRO A 222 -24.80 36.07 -11.21
C PRO A 222 -23.43 35.68 -11.79
N ASP A 223 -23.30 34.47 -12.30
CA ASP A 223 -22.01 33.97 -12.81
C ASP A 223 -22.17 33.06 -14.03
N GLU A 224 -21.04 32.71 -14.65
CA GLU A 224 -20.95 31.59 -15.60
C GLU A 224 -20.48 30.33 -14.89
N GLN A 225 -21.11 29.19 -15.22
CA GLN A 225 -20.82 27.94 -14.55
C GLN A 225 -20.72 26.75 -15.49
N TYR A 226 -19.74 25.89 -15.20
CA TYR A 226 -19.40 24.68 -15.95
C TYR A 226 -19.78 23.45 -15.13
N TYR A 227 -20.93 22.82 -15.42
CA TYR A 227 -21.48 21.81 -14.52
C TYR A 227 -21.74 20.42 -15.08
N PHE A 228 -21.73 20.23 -16.40
CA PHE A 228 -22.35 19.02 -16.92
C PHE A 228 -21.47 17.77 -16.96
N ASP A 229 -20.16 17.88 -16.75
CA ASP A 229 -19.27 16.71 -16.84
C ASP A 229 -17.90 17.00 -16.18
N VAL A 230 -17.89 17.31 -14.88
CA VAL A 230 -16.62 17.35 -14.12
C VAL A 230 -16.19 15.91 -13.84
N GLU A 231 -15.20 15.43 -14.58
CA GLU A 231 -14.62 14.12 -14.33
C GLU A 231 -13.53 14.27 -13.27
N PHE A 232 -13.83 13.82 -12.07
CA PHE A 232 -12.88 13.80 -10.98
C PHE A 232 -11.86 12.68 -11.16
N LYS A 233 -10.58 13.04 -11.18
CA LYS A 233 -9.44 12.13 -11.40
C LYS A 233 -8.77 11.69 -10.09
N ARG A 234 -9.04 12.41 -9.01
CA ARG A 234 -8.42 12.22 -7.69
C ARG A 234 -9.45 12.39 -6.59
N CYS A 235 -9.16 11.84 -5.42
CA CYS A 235 -9.90 12.16 -4.20
C CYS A 235 -9.72 13.64 -3.88
N MET A 236 -10.82 14.34 -3.62
CA MET A 236 -10.82 15.75 -3.25
C MET A 236 -11.74 16.00 -2.08
N LEU A 237 -11.51 17.13 -1.44
CA LEU A 237 -12.39 17.67 -0.43
C LEU A 237 -13.29 18.72 -1.07
N VAL A 238 -14.58 18.41 -1.25
CA VAL A 238 -15.57 19.39 -1.72
C VAL A 238 -15.85 20.39 -0.61
N LEU A 239 -15.69 21.67 -0.92
CA LEU A 239 -15.82 22.76 0.03
C LEU A 239 -17.09 23.56 -0.21
N LEU A 240 -17.41 23.75 -1.49
CA LEU A 240 -18.58 24.47 -1.94
C LEU A 240 -19.30 23.67 -3.02
N GLU A 241 -20.62 23.78 -3.03
CA GLU A 241 -21.51 23.14 -3.98
C GLU A 241 -22.50 24.16 -4.54
N THR A 242 -23.20 23.77 -5.60
CA THR A 242 -24.41 24.45 -6.07
C THR A 242 -25.55 23.44 -6.17
N ASN A 243 -26.80 23.90 -6.07
CA ASN A 243 -27.95 23.08 -6.42
C ASN A 243 -28.37 23.36 -7.86
N HIS A 244 -28.28 22.36 -8.72
CA HIS A 244 -28.78 22.42 -10.07
C HIS A 244 -29.74 21.27 -10.34
N SER A 245 -31.00 21.61 -10.66
CA SER A 245 -32.05 20.63 -10.97
C SER A 245 -32.28 19.56 -9.88
N GLY A 246 -31.91 19.86 -8.62
CA GLY A 246 -32.05 18.95 -7.48
C GLY A 246 -30.74 18.26 -7.09
N ASP A 247 -29.71 18.30 -7.94
CA ASP A 247 -28.41 17.68 -7.67
C ASP A 247 -27.44 18.69 -7.04
N LEU A 248 -26.62 18.22 -6.10
CA LEU A 248 -25.50 18.98 -5.52
C LEU A 248 -24.26 18.78 -6.39
N ILE A 249 -23.71 19.89 -6.89
CA ILE A 249 -22.58 19.87 -7.81
C ILE A 249 -21.38 20.58 -7.17
N PRO A 250 -20.22 19.92 -7.03
CA PRO A 250 -19.02 20.56 -6.52
C PRO A 250 -18.57 21.73 -7.40
N ILE A 251 -18.39 22.91 -6.79
CA ILE A 251 -17.87 24.12 -7.47
C ILE A 251 -16.52 24.58 -6.93
N ALA A 252 -16.15 24.13 -5.74
CA ALA A 252 -14.84 24.41 -5.18
C ALA A 252 -14.38 23.23 -4.33
N TRP A 253 -13.11 22.87 -4.50
CA TRP A 253 -12.51 21.75 -3.79
C TRP A 253 -11.03 22.00 -3.55
N THR A 254 -10.47 21.26 -2.59
CA THR A 254 -9.03 21.19 -2.38
C THR A 254 -8.55 19.76 -2.55
N LEU A 255 -7.32 19.58 -3.01
CA LEU A 255 -6.68 18.27 -3.04
C LEU A 255 -5.80 18.06 -1.80
N PRO A 256 -5.73 16.84 -1.25
CA PRO A 256 -4.67 16.50 -0.32
C PRO A 256 -3.31 16.58 -1.03
N LEU A 257 -2.26 16.91 -0.29
CA LEU A 257 -0.87 16.83 -0.73
C LEU A 257 -0.64 15.44 -1.33
N PRO A 258 0.05 15.36 -2.50
CA PRO A 258 0.44 14.06 -3.03
C PRO A 258 1.21 13.32 -1.95
N GLU A 259 0.78 12.09 -1.64
CA GLU A 259 1.54 11.24 -0.73
C GLU A 259 2.90 11.01 -1.35
N ILE A 260 3.96 11.12 -0.55
CA ILE A 260 5.28 10.67 -0.99
C ILE A 260 5.20 9.15 -1.07
N ASP A 261 5.58 8.56 -2.20
CA ASP A 261 5.49 7.11 -2.29
C ASP A 261 6.47 6.45 -1.31
N ALA A 262 6.14 5.23 -0.91
CA ALA A 262 7.00 4.43 -0.07
C ALA A 262 8.35 4.15 -0.77
N PRO A 263 9.45 4.05 0.00
CA PRO A 263 10.67 3.45 -0.52
C PRO A 263 10.40 2.01 -1.03
N ILE A 264 10.90 1.70 -2.22
CA ILE A 264 10.76 0.41 -2.88
C ILE A 264 12.08 -0.36 -2.85
N ASN A 265 12.05 -1.63 -3.26
CA ASN A 265 13.25 -2.49 -3.38
C ASN A 265 14.11 -2.56 -2.10
N LEU A 266 13.51 -2.42 -0.91
CA LEU A 266 14.27 -2.58 0.33
C LEU A 266 14.88 -3.98 0.37
N SER A 267 16.20 -4.03 0.46
CA SER A 267 16.99 -5.25 0.53
C SER A 267 17.99 -5.18 1.67
N ALA A 268 18.57 -6.33 2.03
CA ALA A 268 19.63 -6.41 3.02
C ALA A 268 20.73 -7.37 2.58
N THR A 269 21.97 -7.00 2.87
CA THR A 269 23.17 -7.80 2.63
C THR A 269 24.02 -7.88 3.90
N ILE A 270 24.69 -9.01 4.10
CA ILE A 270 25.57 -9.23 5.24
C ILE A 270 26.99 -8.81 4.84
N ILE A 271 27.61 -7.92 5.63
CA ILE A 271 29.02 -7.50 5.43
C ILE A 271 29.77 -7.76 6.72
N GLY A 272 30.45 -8.90 6.81
CA GLY A 272 31.09 -9.33 8.05
C GLY A 272 30.07 -9.52 9.18
N ASN A 273 30.15 -8.69 10.22
CA ASN A 273 29.22 -8.69 11.36
C ASN A 273 28.10 -7.64 11.24
N ASP A 274 28.02 -6.94 10.12
CA ASP A 274 27.09 -5.84 9.90
C ASP A 274 26.00 -6.24 8.90
N ILE A 275 24.86 -5.52 8.94
CA ILE A 275 23.80 -5.62 7.94
C ILE A 275 23.75 -4.31 7.17
N ARG A 276 23.94 -4.35 5.85
CA ARG A 276 23.73 -3.22 4.96
C ARG A 276 22.32 -3.29 4.37
N LEU A 277 21.52 -2.27 4.65
CA LEU A 277 20.23 -2.05 4.00
C LEU A 277 20.41 -1.17 2.78
N GLU A 278 19.66 -1.44 1.72
CA GLU A 278 19.60 -0.62 0.50
C GLU A 278 18.15 -0.53 0.03
N TRP A 279 17.73 0.62 -0.47
CA TRP A 279 16.37 0.86 -0.98
C TRP A 279 16.40 1.84 -2.15
N ASP A 280 15.25 2.02 -2.81
CA ASP A 280 15.04 3.03 -3.84
C ASP A 280 13.90 3.97 -3.43
N ASN A 281 14.03 5.26 -3.73
CA ASN A 281 12.96 6.25 -3.56
C ASN A 281 12.36 6.46 -4.95
N SER A 282 11.05 6.24 -5.11
CA SER A 282 10.36 6.37 -6.39
C SER A 282 10.51 7.77 -7.00
N ASN A 283 10.48 8.82 -6.17
CA ASN A 283 10.57 10.21 -6.57
C ASN A 283 11.55 11.01 -5.70
N LEU A 284 12.83 10.97 -6.06
CA LEU A 284 13.90 11.70 -5.36
C LEU A 284 13.68 13.23 -5.29
N SER A 285 12.87 13.81 -6.18
CA SER A 285 12.63 15.26 -6.18
C SER A 285 11.76 15.73 -5.00
N GLN A 286 10.94 14.84 -4.45
CA GLN A 286 10.04 15.13 -3.33
C GLN A 286 10.67 14.79 -1.96
N VAL A 287 11.59 13.83 -1.93
CA VAL A 287 12.23 13.37 -0.69
C VAL A 287 13.26 14.38 -0.18
N ALA A 288 13.26 14.63 1.12
CA ALA A 288 14.29 15.37 1.85
C ALA A 288 15.29 14.43 2.55
N TYR A 289 14.79 13.37 3.19
CA TYR A 289 15.61 12.36 3.87
C TYR A 289 14.83 11.06 4.10
N ASN A 290 15.46 10.04 4.70
CA ASN A 290 14.85 8.75 5.00
C ASN A 290 14.96 8.41 6.50
N LEU A 291 13.97 7.67 7.00
CA LEU A 291 13.90 7.14 8.34
C LEU A 291 13.99 5.61 8.30
N VAL A 292 14.90 5.03 9.08
CA VAL A 292 15.02 3.57 9.23
C VAL A 292 14.48 3.18 10.59
N TYR A 293 13.52 2.25 10.60
CA TYR A 293 12.98 1.65 11.81
C TYR A 293 13.54 0.24 11.98
N ARG A 294 13.78 -0.15 13.23
CA ARG A 294 14.28 -1.47 13.60
C ARG A 294 13.61 -1.98 14.85
N ASP A 295 13.18 -3.25 14.85
CA ASP A 295 12.70 -3.93 16.06
C ASP A 295 13.17 -5.40 16.11
N VAL A 296 13.07 -6.02 17.29
CA VAL A 296 13.33 -7.46 17.52
C VAL A 296 12.06 -8.30 17.46
N LYS A 297 10.91 -7.68 17.16
CA LYS A 297 9.63 -8.33 16.90
C LYS A 297 9.09 -7.80 15.57
N PRO A 298 8.51 -8.68 14.73
CA PRO A 298 8.02 -8.26 13.42
C PRO A 298 6.79 -7.32 13.51
N ASP A 299 6.12 -7.30 14.66
CA ASP A 299 5.02 -6.40 15.02
C ASP A 299 5.39 -5.43 16.16
N GLY A 300 6.69 -5.14 16.32
CA GLY A 300 7.22 -4.37 17.45
C GLY A 300 7.42 -2.88 17.19
N PHE A 301 7.45 -2.45 15.93
CA PHE A 301 7.88 -1.12 15.52
C PHE A 301 7.19 0.02 16.27
N ASN A 302 7.98 1.05 16.59
CA ASN A 302 7.52 2.32 17.13
C ASN A 302 7.84 3.42 16.13
N PHE A 303 6.83 3.83 15.35
CA PHE A 303 6.98 4.82 14.28
C PHE A 303 7.19 6.26 14.78
N SER A 304 7.16 6.50 16.09
CA SER A 304 7.53 7.78 16.68
C SER A 304 9.04 7.93 16.91
N TYR A 305 9.79 6.83 16.94
CA TYR A 305 11.22 6.83 17.25
C TYR A 305 11.99 6.01 16.20
N PRO A 306 12.38 6.62 15.08
CA PRO A 306 13.21 5.93 14.09
C PRO A 306 14.51 5.48 14.73
N HIS A 307 14.98 4.30 14.33
CA HIS A 307 16.27 3.79 14.78
C HIS A 307 17.42 4.61 14.18
N TYR A 308 17.24 5.10 12.95
CA TYR A 308 18.17 5.99 12.28
C TYR A 308 17.43 7.01 11.40
N SER A 309 17.99 8.22 11.26
CA SER A 309 17.54 9.24 10.31
C SER A 309 18.71 9.71 9.45
N THR A 310 18.51 9.79 8.14
CA THR A 310 19.53 10.32 7.24
C THR A 310 19.58 11.85 7.21
N ALA A 311 18.67 12.55 7.90
CA ALA A 311 18.57 14.02 7.87
C ALA A 311 19.90 14.73 8.24
N SER A 312 20.67 14.16 9.17
CA SER A 312 21.95 14.71 9.62
C SER A 312 23.17 14.20 8.85
N ASP A 313 22.98 13.34 7.84
CA ASP A 313 24.07 12.81 7.05
C ASP A 313 24.63 13.85 6.10
N SER A 314 25.89 13.70 5.67
CA SER A 314 26.46 14.54 4.62
C SER A 314 25.73 14.43 3.28
N ASN A 315 25.00 13.31 3.08
CA ASN A 315 24.06 13.12 1.97
C ASN A 315 22.71 12.61 2.55
N PRO A 316 21.75 13.51 2.84
CA PRO A 316 20.45 13.13 3.37
C PRO A 316 19.63 12.22 2.45
N LEU A 317 19.89 12.30 1.14
CA LEU A 317 19.21 11.50 0.12
C LEU A 317 19.86 10.14 -0.13
N ARG A 318 20.87 9.73 0.66
CA ARG A 318 21.43 8.39 0.51
C ARG A 318 20.36 7.32 0.72
N GLN A 319 20.46 6.24 -0.05
CA GLN A 319 19.47 5.16 -0.07
C GLN A 319 20.06 3.85 0.45
N TYR A 320 20.96 3.96 1.41
CA TYR A 320 21.56 2.82 2.11
C TYR A 320 21.91 3.20 3.55
N TRP A 321 21.98 2.19 4.42
CA TRP A 321 22.42 2.32 5.80
C TRP A 321 23.11 1.04 6.29
N LEU A 322 24.11 1.19 7.16
CA LEU A 322 24.89 0.07 7.72
C LEU A 322 24.57 -0.09 9.21
N ASP A 323 23.89 -1.18 9.57
CA ASP A 323 23.63 -1.58 10.96
C ASP A 323 24.83 -2.34 11.53
N VAL A 324 25.70 -1.61 12.22
CA VAL A 324 26.97 -2.13 12.72
C VAL A 324 26.73 -3.16 13.83
N GLY A 325 27.30 -4.35 13.67
CA GLY A 325 27.21 -5.45 14.62
C GLY A 325 25.89 -6.22 14.57
N ALA A 326 24.96 -5.87 13.67
CA ALA A 326 23.64 -6.49 13.60
C ALA A 326 23.64 -7.95 13.15
N ALA A 327 24.69 -8.43 12.49
CA ALA A 327 24.89 -9.84 12.16
C ALA A 327 25.81 -10.56 13.18
N SER A 328 26.33 -9.86 14.20
CA SER A 328 27.19 -10.46 15.21
C SER A 328 26.44 -11.46 16.09
N ASN A 329 27.16 -12.46 16.62
CA ASN A 329 26.60 -13.48 17.51
C ASN A 329 26.11 -12.94 18.85
N SER A 330 26.56 -11.73 19.24
CA SER A 330 26.09 -11.01 20.42
C SER A 330 24.83 -10.20 20.19
N SER A 331 24.43 -9.98 18.94
CA SER A 331 23.20 -9.28 18.62
C SER A 331 21.96 -10.16 18.95
N PRO A 332 20.80 -9.55 19.23
CA PRO A 332 19.52 -10.24 19.23
C PRO A 332 19.38 -11.15 18.01
N ARG A 333 18.78 -12.32 18.22
CA ARG A 333 18.61 -13.34 17.18
C ARG A 333 17.95 -12.80 15.92
N GLU A 334 16.94 -11.95 16.09
CA GLU A 334 16.12 -11.42 15.02
C GLU A 334 16.12 -9.89 15.05
N TYR A 335 16.20 -9.28 13.86
CA TYR A 335 15.85 -7.88 13.65
C TYR A 335 14.94 -7.77 12.43
N TYR A 336 14.06 -6.79 12.44
CA TYR A 336 13.18 -6.44 11.34
C TYR A 336 13.36 -4.96 11.03
N TYR A 337 13.38 -4.64 9.74
CA TYR A 337 13.70 -3.32 9.22
C TYR A 337 12.61 -2.84 8.27
N ILE A 338 12.31 -1.55 8.38
CA ILE A 338 11.40 -0.82 7.51
C ILE A 338 12.00 0.57 7.26
N VAL A 339 11.78 1.13 6.08
CA VAL A 339 12.19 2.49 5.72
C VAL A 339 10.96 3.34 5.37
N GLN A 340 10.99 4.62 5.75
CA GLN A 340 10.08 5.65 5.24
C GLN A 340 10.91 6.77 4.61
N ALA A 341 10.41 7.33 3.51
CA ALA A 341 10.88 8.61 3.02
C ALA A 341 10.17 9.73 3.78
N VAL A 342 10.86 10.87 3.92
CA VAL A 342 10.28 12.10 4.44
C VAL A 342 10.44 13.17 3.38
N GLY A 343 9.35 13.85 3.05
CA GLY A 343 9.32 14.90 2.05
C GLY A 343 9.93 16.19 2.54
N LYS A 344 10.13 17.13 1.60
CA LYS A 344 10.58 18.50 1.90
C LYS A 344 9.60 19.31 2.76
N ASP A 345 8.36 18.85 2.84
CA ASP A 345 7.29 19.37 3.69
C ASP A 345 7.18 18.64 5.04
N GLU A 346 8.13 17.76 5.36
CA GLU A 346 8.15 16.91 6.57
C GLU A 346 7.00 15.89 6.66
N ILE A 347 6.29 15.63 5.55
CA ILE A 347 5.33 14.54 5.48
C ILE A 347 6.08 13.23 5.31
N LYS A 348 5.67 12.18 6.03
CA LYS A 348 6.23 10.83 5.88
C LYS A 348 5.47 10.05 4.81
N SER A 349 6.20 9.32 3.99
CA SER A 349 5.64 8.32 3.09
C SER A 349 5.02 7.16 3.87
N PRO A 350 4.23 6.31 3.20
CA PRO A 350 4.01 4.95 3.69
C PRO A 350 5.34 4.21 3.88
N THR A 351 5.32 3.17 4.71
CA THR A 351 6.48 2.31 4.95
C THR A 351 6.82 1.43 3.73
N SER A 352 8.11 1.15 3.55
CA SER A 352 8.60 0.13 2.63
C SER A 352 8.15 -1.28 3.02
N LEU A 353 8.54 -2.27 2.21
CA LEU A 353 8.64 -3.67 2.60
C LEU A 353 9.31 -3.86 3.97
N THR A 354 8.91 -4.91 4.69
CA THR A 354 9.64 -5.35 5.89
C THR A 354 10.70 -6.37 5.52
N ILE A 355 11.94 -6.13 5.91
CA ILE A 355 13.05 -7.07 5.77
C ILE A 355 13.46 -7.60 7.13
N GLY A 356 13.60 -8.91 7.25
CA GLY A 356 14.09 -9.59 8.45
C GLY A 356 15.53 -10.05 8.32
N LYS A 357 16.22 -10.09 9.46
CA LYS A 357 17.43 -10.89 9.67
C LYS A 357 17.20 -11.90 10.79
N TRP A 358 17.76 -13.10 10.65
CA TRP A 358 17.66 -14.16 11.65
C TRP A 358 18.98 -14.90 11.79
N THR A 359 19.65 -14.74 12.92
CA THR A 359 20.92 -15.43 13.21
C THR A 359 20.65 -16.74 13.94
N LYS A 360 21.21 -17.85 13.47
CA LYS A 360 21.10 -19.16 14.10
C LYS A 360 22.48 -19.72 14.40
N HIS A 361 22.65 -20.18 15.64
CA HIS A 361 23.76 -21.02 16.03
C HIS A 361 23.54 -22.45 15.53
N LEU A 362 24.58 -23.03 14.95
CA LEU A 362 24.61 -24.38 14.43
C LEU A 362 25.78 -25.12 15.09
N ASP A 363 25.48 -26.21 15.78
CA ASP A 363 26.46 -27.00 16.51
C ASP A 363 27.37 -27.76 15.53
N GLU A 364 28.55 -28.19 15.97
CA GLU A 364 29.32 -29.21 15.24
C GLU A 364 28.48 -30.50 15.09
N GLY A 365 28.54 -31.13 13.92
CA GLY A 365 27.75 -32.31 13.61
C GLY A 365 26.39 -32.00 12.98
N ALA A 366 25.40 -32.83 13.26
CA ALA A 366 24.09 -32.76 12.60
C ALA A 366 23.21 -31.69 13.23
N ASN A 367 22.57 -30.89 12.38
CA ASN A 367 21.60 -29.87 12.75
C ASN A 367 20.34 -30.02 11.88
N ALA A 368 19.16 -29.86 12.48
CA ALA A 368 17.90 -29.74 11.74
C ALA A 368 17.41 -28.29 11.73
N ILE A 369 17.24 -27.74 10.53
CA ILE A 369 16.84 -26.35 10.31
C ILE A 369 15.64 -26.26 9.37
N SER A 370 15.00 -25.11 9.41
CA SER A 370 14.09 -24.62 8.38
C SER A 370 14.47 -23.18 8.09
N LEU A 371 14.09 -22.68 6.92
CA LEU A 371 14.24 -21.27 6.61
C LEU A 371 13.33 -20.46 7.56
N PRO A 372 13.85 -19.49 8.33
CA PRO A 372 13.03 -18.68 9.23
C PRO A 372 12.32 -17.51 8.53
N LEU A 373 12.75 -17.18 7.30
CA LEU A 373 12.29 -16.06 6.48
C LEU A 373 12.19 -16.52 5.02
N LYS A 374 11.28 -15.96 4.23
CA LYS A 374 11.24 -16.18 2.77
C LYS A 374 12.47 -15.50 2.17
N PRO A 375 13.40 -16.21 1.51
CA PRO A 375 14.61 -15.59 0.95
C PRO A 375 14.27 -14.47 -0.04
N LEU A 376 15.08 -13.40 -0.06
CA LEU A 376 14.89 -12.28 -1.02
C LEU A 376 15.04 -12.73 -2.47
N LEU A 377 15.91 -13.71 -2.68
CA LEU A 377 16.09 -14.39 -3.96
C LEU A 377 15.95 -15.89 -3.73
N SER A 378 15.19 -16.56 -4.59
CA SER A 378 15.09 -18.01 -4.58
C SER A 378 16.48 -18.63 -4.69
N ALA A 379 16.86 -19.39 -3.66
CA ALA A 379 18.15 -20.04 -3.57
C ALA A 379 17.99 -21.56 -3.52
N ASN A 380 18.85 -22.27 -4.22
CA ASN A 380 18.87 -23.72 -4.19
C ASN A 380 19.59 -24.26 -2.96
N ILE A 381 19.43 -25.56 -2.69
CA ILE A 381 20.13 -26.26 -1.62
C ILE A 381 21.64 -26.14 -1.76
N SER A 382 22.17 -26.26 -2.99
CA SER A 382 23.60 -26.09 -3.27
C SER A 382 24.12 -24.70 -2.88
N TRP A 383 23.30 -23.65 -3.06
CA TRP A 383 23.65 -22.29 -2.66
C TRP A 383 23.84 -22.21 -1.15
N TYR A 384 22.87 -22.70 -0.36
CA TYR A 384 23.00 -22.73 1.11
C TYR A 384 24.16 -23.61 1.59
N ALA A 385 24.38 -24.75 0.95
CA ALA A 385 25.50 -25.63 1.28
C ALA A 385 26.87 -24.95 1.04
N ASN A 386 26.95 -24.02 0.10
CA ASN A 386 28.16 -23.25 -0.17
C ASN A 386 28.27 -21.98 0.68
N ASP A 387 27.15 -21.35 1.02
CA ASP A 387 27.11 -20.08 1.76
C ASP A 387 27.26 -20.29 3.28
N ILE A 388 26.65 -21.35 3.83
CA ILE A 388 26.80 -21.70 5.25
C ILE A 388 28.23 -22.24 5.48
N PRO A 389 29.03 -21.60 6.35
CA PRO A 389 30.39 -22.06 6.60
C PRO A 389 30.43 -23.49 7.12
N LYS A 390 31.41 -24.28 6.67
CA LYS A 390 31.76 -25.60 7.23
C LYS A 390 30.71 -26.71 7.01
N VAL A 391 29.77 -26.55 6.08
CA VAL A 391 28.85 -27.62 5.68
C VAL A 391 29.60 -28.76 5.02
N LYS A 392 29.32 -29.99 5.48
CA LYS A 392 29.78 -31.25 4.90
C LYS A 392 28.71 -31.83 3.97
N THR A 393 27.51 -32.03 4.50
CA THR A 393 26.35 -32.53 3.74
C THR A 393 25.13 -31.69 4.04
N PHE A 394 24.25 -31.57 3.06
CA PHE A 394 22.97 -30.90 3.17
C PHE A 394 21.87 -31.83 2.66
N ASP A 395 21.03 -32.31 3.56
CA ASP A 395 19.99 -33.29 3.30
C ASP A 395 18.59 -32.65 3.41
N TRP A 396 17.63 -33.11 2.61
CA TRP A 396 16.22 -32.68 2.69
C TRP A 396 15.29 -33.85 2.39
N ILE A 397 14.02 -33.71 2.76
CA ILE A 397 12.98 -34.69 2.41
C ILE A 397 12.33 -34.26 1.08
N ASP A 398 12.43 -35.11 0.07
CA ASP A 398 11.79 -34.86 -1.24
C ASP A 398 10.27 -35.10 -1.21
N VAL A 399 9.61 -34.83 -2.34
CA VAL A 399 8.16 -35.02 -2.51
C VAL A 399 7.70 -36.48 -2.36
N SER A 400 8.63 -37.45 -2.38
CA SER A 400 8.36 -38.88 -2.15
C SER A 400 8.52 -39.28 -0.69
N GLY A 401 8.91 -38.36 0.19
CA GLY A 401 9.16 -38.62 1.60
C GLY A 401 10.54 -39.23 1.88
N LYS A 402 11.46 -39.19 0.91
CA LYS A 402 12.81 -39.74 1.06
C LYS A 402 13.81 -38.64 1.35
N TRP A 403 14.77 -38.95 2.23
CA TRP A 403 15.94 -38.11 2.43
C TRP A 403 16.84 -38.16 1.19
N VAL A 404 17.06 -37.00 0.59
CA VAL A 404 18.03 -36.77 -0.49
C VAL A 404 19.19 -35.97 0.08
N ARG A 405 20.40 -36.26 -0.39
CA ARG A 405 21.64 -35.66 0.09
C ARG A 405 22.34 -34.88 -1.03
N TYR A 406 22.72 -33.65 -0.71
CA TYR A 406 23.76 -32.90 -1.41
C TYR A 406 25.08 -33.05 -0.64
N ASP A 407 26.10 -33.57 -1.31
CA ASP A 407 27.45 -33.72 -0.76
C ASP A 407 28.34 -32.59 -1.31
N HIS A 408 28.83 -31.73 -0.43
CA HIS A 408 29.64 -30.58 -0.84
C HIS A 408 30.97 -31.02 -1.49
N GLU A 409 31.49 -32.19 -1.13
CA GLU A 409 32.72 -32.75 -1.72
C GLU A 409 32.46 -33.44 -3.07
N ASN A 410 31.20 -33.74 -3.39
CA ASN A 410 30.79 -34.37 -4.65
C ASN A 410 29.50 -33.74 -5.21
N PRO A 411 29.58 -32.52 -5.77
CA PRO A 411 28.41 -31.74 -6.19
C PRO A 411 27.67 -32.29 -7.43
N ASN A 412 28.17 -33.36 -8.06
CA ASN A 412 27.64 -33.91 -9.32
C ASN A 412 26.38 -34.79 -9.16
N ALA A 413 25.82 -34.91 -7.96
CA ALA A 413 24.58 -35.66 -7.74
C ALA A 413 23.37 -34.78 -8.12
N GLY A 414 22.81 -35.00 -9.31
CA GLY A 414 21.83 -34.14 -9.99
C GLY A 414 20.43 -33.98 -9.37
N ASN A 415 20.32 -33.61 -8.10
CA ASN A 415 19.05 -33.35 -7.41
C ASN A 415 19.01 -31.97 -6.72
N ASP A 416 19.75 -30.97 -7.22
CA ASP A 416 19.67 -29.63 -6.64
C ASP A 416 18.27 -29.02 -6.84
N THR A 417 17.63 -28.60 -5.75
CA THR A 417 16.27 -28.05 -5.74
C THR A 417 16.27 -26.70 -5.04
N THR A 418 15.27 -25.87 -5.33
CA THR A 418 15.02 -24.64 -4.59
C THR A 418 14.70 -24.96 -3.14
N ALA A 419 15.35 -24.27 -2.20
CA ALA A 419 15.00 -24.34 -0.79
C ALA A 419 13.70 -23.55 -0.57
N THR A 420 12.72 -24.16 0.09
CA THR A 420 11.40 -23.60 0.30
C THR A 420 11.16 -23.34 1.78
N LEU A 421 10.40 -22.30 2.07
CA LEU A 421 9.90 -22.05 3.41
C LEU A 421 9.03 -23.23 3.88
N GLY A 422 9.04 -23.53 5.19
CA GLY A 422 8.30 -24.68 5.74
C GLY A 422 8.93 -26.05 5.47
N SER A 423 10.05 -26.11 4.77
CA SER A 423 10.78 -27.36 4.59
C SER A 423 11.83 -27.58 5.68
N THR A 424 12.11 -28.85 5.92
CA THR A 424 13.10 -29.35 6.87
C THR A 424 14.34 -29.77 6.13
N TYR A 425 15.45 -29.25 6.64
CA TYR A 425 16.78 -29.51 6.16
C TYR A 425 17.62 -30.07 7.28
N GLN A 426 18.42 -31.07 6.98
CA GLN A 426 19.46 -31.56 7.87
C GLN A 426 20.82 -31.18 7.28
N LEU A 427 21.61 -30.43 8.03
CA LEU A 427 22.99 -30.12 7.63
C LEU A 427 23.96 -30.75 8.62
N VAL A 428 25.08 -31.25 8.12
CA VAL A 428 26.18 -31.77 8.94
C VAL A 428 27.36 -30.82 8.82
N LEU A 429 27.87 -30.32 9.95
CA LEU A 429 28.96 -29.35 10.00
C LEU A 429 30.25 -29.99 10.52
N TYR A 430 31.38 -29.55 9.97
CA TYR A 430 32.72 -29.88 10.47
C TYR A 430 33.09 -29.14 11.77
N GLN A 431 32.44 -28.02 12.03
CA GLN A 431 32.69 -27.16 13.18
C GLN A 431 31.43 -26.33 13.44
N GLU A 432 31.17 -26.00 14.70
CA GLU A 432 30.10 -25.06 15.04
C GLU A 432 30.28 -23.72 14.30
N THR A 433 29.16 -23.11 13.92
CA THR A 433 29.14 -21.81 13.25
C THR A 433 27.87 -21.04 13.59
N ASN A 434 27.84 -19.75 13.27
CA ASN A 434 26.61 -18.99 13.22
C ASN A 434 26.32 -18.62 11.77
N TYR A 435 25.05 -18.61 11.43
CA TYR A 435 24.60 -18.22 10.10
C TYR A 435 23.42 -17.27 10.21
N THR A 436 23.43 -16.21 9.41
CA THR A 436 22.37 -15.21 9.39
C THR A 436 21.57 -15.34 8.11
N PHE A 437 20.28 -15.63 8.25
CA PHE A 437 19.31 -15.61 7.17
C PHE A 437 18.79 -14.19 6.98
N ILE A 438 18.58 -13.77 5.72
CA ILE A 438 17.93 -12.51 5.35
C ILE A 438 16.73 -12.85 4.47
N GLY A 439 15.60 -12.15 4.68
CA GLY A 439 14.40 -12.43 3.91
C GLY A 439 13.16 -11.68 4.39
N TYR A 440 12.03 -12.02 3.79
CA TYR A 440 10.73 -11.47 4.15
C TYR A 440 10.08 -12.25 5.32
N PRO A 441 9.70 -11.57 6.42
CA PRO A 441 8.89 -12.16 7.47
C PRO A 441 7.45 -12.41 7.02
N GLY A 442 6.65 -13.08 7.85
CA GLY A 442 5.21 -13.24 7.61
C GLY A 442 4.38 -12.00 7.98
N THR A 443 4.98 -11.04 8.69
CA THR A 443 4.32 -9.80 9.12
C THR A 443 4.79 -8.65 8.26
N MET A 444 3.85 -7.89 7.73
CA MET A 444 4.04 -6.63 7.02
C MET A 444 3.20 -5.54 7.68
N ILE A 445 3.55 -4.28 7.46
CA ILE A 445 2.75 -3.13 7.87
C ILE A 445 2.93 -2.00 6.87
N ARG A 446 1.83 -1.29 6.58
CA ARG A 446 1.82 0.04 6.00
C ARG A 446 1.59 1.04 7.13
N SER A 447 2.59 1.82 7.52
CA SER A 447 2.38 2.94 8.45
C SER A 447 2.40 4.26 7.69
N VAL A 448 1.39 5.09 7.97
CA VAL A 448 1.27 6.49 7.54
C VAL A 448 0.87 7.34 8.73
N ASP A 449 1.30 8.60 8.76
CA ASP A 449 1.01 9.55 9.82
C ASP A 449 -0.42 10.12 9.72
N ARG A 450 -1.43 9.23 9.67
CA ARG A 450 -2.87 9.54 9.58
C ARG A 450 -3.69 8.58 10.45
N LEU A 451 -4.94 8.28 10.03
CA LEU A 451 -5.81 7.29 10.66
C LEU A 451 -5.08 5.98 10.96
N GLY A 452 -5.42 5.32 12.06
CA GLY A 452 -4.86 4.02 12.42
C GLY A 452 -3.38 4.02 12.86
N ASN A 453 -2.70 5.16 12.96
CA ASN A 453 -1.29 5.21 13.40
C ASN A 453 -1.07 4.88 14.90
N SER A 454 -2.12 4.48 15.62
CA SER A 454 -1.98 4.03 17.00
C SER A 454 -1.43 2.61 17.05
N SER A 455 -0.49 2.35 17.96
CA SER A 455 0.05 1.00 18.17
C SER A 455 -1.01 -0.01 18.60
N LEU A 456 -2.13 0.46 19.18
CA LEU A 456 -3.27 -0.38 19.55
C LEU A 456 -4.00 -0.90 18.32
N PHE A 457 -4.38 -0.01 17.40
CA PHE A 457 -5.02 -0.42 16.15
C PHE A 457 -4.09 -1.31 15.32
N GLN A 458 -2.83 -0.92 15.14
CA GLN A 458 -1.86 -1.68 14.34
C GLN A 458 -1.75 -3.13 14.80
N LYS A 459 -1.91 -3.41 16.10
CA LYS A 459 -1.83 -4.76 16.68
C LYS A 459 -3.18 -5.46 16.84
N SER A 460 -4.28 -4.80 16.47
CA SER A 460 -5.64 -5.24 16.78
C SER A 460 -6.18 -6.35 15.90
N LEU A 461 -5.61 -6.57 14.70
CA LEU A 461 -6.07 -7.64 13.81
C LEU A 461 -5.86 -9.01 14.47
N THR A 462 -6.96 -9.73 14.63
CA THR A 462 -7.00 -11.13 15.07
C THR A 462 -7.68 -11.98 14.01
N LEU A 463 -7.24 -13.23 13.92
CA LEU A 463 -7.77 -14.24 13.01
C LEU A 463 -8.33 -15.41 13.83
N GLU A 464 -9.36 -16.06 13.29
CA GLU A 464 -9.91 -17.31 13.81
C GLU A 464 -10.26 -18.23 12.64
N ILE A 465 -9.97 -19.53 12.77
CA ILE A 465 -10.34 -20.54 11.77
C ILE A 465 -11.74 -21.07 12.10
N GLN A 466 -12.68 -20.95 11.16
CA GLN A 466 -14.06 -21.39 11.30
C GLN A 466 -14.44 -22.34 10.15
N GLY A 467 -14.10 -23.62 10.31
CA GLY A 467 -14.20 -24.60 9.23
C GLY A 467 -13.21 -24.26 8.11
N ASN A 468 -13.70 -24.13 6.87
CA ASN A 468 -12.90 -23.72 5.71
C ASN A 468 -12.82 -22.19 5.53
N SER A 469 -13.31 -21.41 6.50
CA SER A 469 -13.33 -19.94 6.44
C SER A 469 -12.35 -19.34 7.45
N VAL A 470 -11.92 -18.11 7.20
CA VAL A 470 -11.13 -17.31 8.14
C VAL A 470 -11.98 -16.15 8.61
N ALA A 471 -12.19 -16.02 9.92
CA ALA A 471 -12.85 -14.88 10.53
C ALA A 471 -11.79 -13.88 10.99
N LEU A 472 -12.02 -12.59 10.69
CA LEU A 472 -11.15 -11.48 11.01
C LEU A 472 -11.89 -10.53 11.94
N THR A 473 -11.21 -10.01 12.96
CA THR A 473 -11.72 -8.90 13.78
C THR A 473 -10.60 -7.91 14.08
N TRP A 474 -10.95 -6.63 14.23
CA TRP A 474 -10.01 -5.54 14.53
C TRP A 474 -10.68 -4.46 15.39
N MET A 475 -9.89 -3.49 15.86
CA MET A 475 -10.36 -2.37 16.67
C MET A 475 -11.00 -1.28 15.79
N ASN A 476 -12.09 -0.67 16.25
CA ASN A 476 -12.65 0.51 15.59
C ASN A 476 -11.74 1.73 15.73
N ILE A 477 -11.62 2.54 14.69
CA ILE A 477 -10.96 3.85 14.73
C ILE A 477 -12.00 4.94 14.54
N GLU A 478 -11.88 6.04 15.30
CA GLU A 478 -12.70 7.23 15.16
C GLU A 478 -12.47 7.88 13.77
N ASN A 479 -13.53 8.40 13.15
CA ASN A 479 -13.51 9.01 11.81
C ASN A 479 -13.13 8.05 10.67
N THR A 480 -13.18 6.73 10.92
CA THR A 480 -13.11 5.73 9.86
C THR A 480 -14.51 5.38 9.41
N THR A 481 -14.74 5.43 8.10
CA THR A 481 -16.07 5.16 7.54
C THR A 481 -16.12 3.82 6.84
N ARG A 482 -14.98 3.35 6.34
CA ARG A 482 -14.83 1.96 5.87
C ARG A 482 -13.44 1.40 6.15
N TYR A 483 -13.38 0.07 6.12
CA TYR A 483 -12.17 -0.72 6.25
C TYR A 483 -11.97 -1.52 4.97
N ASN A 484 -10.81 -1.34 4.36
CA ASN A 484 -10.35 -2.12 3.21
C ASN A 484 -9.57 -3.34 3.70
N ILE A 485 -10.07 -4.52 3.35
CA ILE A 485 -9.46 -5.80 3.73
C ILE A 485 -8.66 -6.33 2.56
N TYR A 486 -7.37 -6.55 2.78
CA TYR A 486 -6.47 -7.09 1.76
C TYR A 486 -6.04 -8.50 2.14
N ARG A 487 -5.85 -9.34 1.12
CA ARG A 487 -5.36 -10.71 1.26
C ARG A 487 -4.38 -11.03 0.15
N THR A 488 -3.28 -11.70 0.49
CA THR A 488 -2.33 -12.22 -0.50
C THR A 488 -1.77 -13.59 -0.09
N THR A 489 -1.25 -14.33 -1.06
CA THR A 489 -0.45 -15.54 -0.86
C THR A 489 1.06 -15.26 -0.90
N ASP A 490 1.47 -14.05 -1.27
CA ASP A 490 2.86 -13.62 -1.33
C ASP A 490 3.14 -12.57 -0.25
N ARG A 491 4.17 -12.83 0.57
CA ARG A 491 4.66 -11.90 1.61
C ARG A 491 5.05 -10.54 1.06
N GLU A 492 5.37 -10.47 -0.23
CA GLU A 492 5.70 -9.21 -0.90
C GLU A 492 4.46 -8.45 -1.37
N SER A 493 3.32 -9.03 -1.72
CA SER A 493 2.28 -8.21 -2.41
C SER A 493 1.45 -7.27 -1.52
N LEU A 494 1.69 -7.19 -0.19
CA LEU A 494 0.93 -6.28 0.69
C LEU A 494 1.46 -4.85 0.75
N TYR A 495 2.65 -4.55 0.21
CA TYR A 495 3.22 -3.19 0.30
C TYR A 495 3.00 -2.35 -0.96
N ASP A 496 2.88 -2.98 -2.14
CA ASP A 496 2.76 -2.25 -3.39
C ASP A 496 1.34 -1.75 -3.65
N PHE A 497 0.35 -2.26 -2.89
CA PHE A 497 -1.09 -1.96 -3.02
C PHE A 497 -1.59 -1.98 -4.46
N ILE A 498 -0.92 -2.75 -5.32
CA ILE A 498 -1.42 -3.06 -6.65
C ILE A 498 -2.64 -3.99 -6.52
N LEU A 499 -2.78 -4.65 -5.37
CA LEU A 499 -3.94 -5.46 -5.03
C LEU A 499 -5.15 -4.59 -4.67
N ASP A 500 -6.28 -4.89 -5.31
CA ASP A 500 -7.57 -4.41 -4.84
C ASP A 500 -7.94 -5.07 -3.49
N PRO A 501 -8.68 -4.38 -2.61
CA PRO A 501 -9.23 -5.01 -1.42
C PRO A 501 -10.15 -6.18 -1.82
N ILE A 502 -10.09 -7.28 -1.07
CA ILE A 502 -11.02 -8.40 -1.25
C ILE A 502 -12.42 -8.08 -0.74
N GLU A 503 -12.54 -7.06 0.12
CA GLU A 503 -13.78 -6.53 0.66
C GLU A 503 -13.54 -5.13 1.23
N THR A 504 -14.57 -4.28 1.14
CA THR A 504 -14.63 -2.97 1.82
C THR A 504 -15.88 -2.92 2.69
N THR A 505 -15.75 -2.64 3.99
CA THR A 505 -16.88 -2.71 4.93
C THR A 505 -16.81 -1.64 6.03
N GLY A 506 -17.95 -1.15 6.50
CA GLY A 506 -18.05 -0.29 7.70
C GLY A 506 -18.00 -1.08 9.03
N SER A 507 -17.98 -2.42 8.97
CA SER A 507 -17.90 -3.30 10.15
C SER A 507 -16.45 -3.48 10.62
N THR A 508 -16.24 -3.77 11.90
CA THR A 508 -14.91 -4.14 12.45
C THR A 508 -14.65 -5.65 12.44
N SER A 509 -15.34 -6.36 11.54
CA SER A 509 -15.24 -7.80 11.37
C SER A 509 -15.56 -8.20 9.94
N PHE A 510 -14.89 -9.25 9.46
CA PHE A 510 -15.10 -9.83 8.14
C PHE A 510 -14.88 -11.33 8.19
N ARG A 511 -15.57 -12.09 7.31
CA ARG A 511 -15.42 -13.53 7.20
C ARG A 511 -15.10 -13.90 5.76
N ASP A 512 -13.89 -14.38 5.54
CA ASP A 512 -13.42 -14.87 4.25
C ASP A 512 -13.89 -16.31 4.04
N VAL A 513 -15.05 -16.45 3.39
CA VAL A 513 -15.80 -17.71 3.33
C VAL A 513 -15.14 -18.71 2.39
N ASN A 514 -14.94 -19.94 2.86
CA ASN A 514 -14.39 -21.07 2.10
C ASN A 514 -12.99 -20.86 1.50
N VAL A 515 -12.25 -19.84 1.93
CA VAL A 515 -10.89 -19.54 1.42
C VAL A 515 -9.89 -20.67 1.62
N LEU A 516 -10.11 -21.54 2.62
CA LEU A 516 -9.24 -22.67 2.91
C LEU A 516 -9.60 -23.93 2.14
N ASP A 517 -10.72 -23.95 1.41
CA ASP A 517 -11.10 -25.12 0.61
C ASP A 517 -10.16 -25.29 -0.59
N GLY A 518 -9.60 -26.49 -0.76
CA GLY A 518 -8.58 -26.77 -1.78
C GLY A 518 -7.24 -26.01 -1.63
N PHE A 519 -7.13 -25.06 -0.69
CA PHE A 519 -5.93 -24.25 -0.50
C PHE A 519 -4.81 -25.00 0.23
N SER A 520 -3.55 -24.69 -0.12
CA SER A 520 -2.33 -25.12 0.56
C SER A 520 -1.28 -24.03 0.41
N GLY A 521 -0.65 -23.59 1.50
CA GLY A 521 0.28 -22.46 1.52
C GLY A 521 -0.06 -21.44 2.61
N GLU A 522 0.28 -20.18 2.36
CA GLU A 522 0.06 -19.06 3.29
C GLU A 522 -0.97 -18.07 2.75
N LEU A 523 -1.80 -17.52 3.62
CA LEU A 523 -2.63 -16.35 3.37
C LEU A 523 -2.26 -15.27 4.37
N HIS A 524 -2.02 -14.05 3.90
CA HIS A 524 -1.69 -12.91 4.73
C HIS A 524 -2.79 -11.88 4.62
N TYR A 525 -3.33 -11.45 5.76
CA TYR A 525 -4.40 -10.47 5.84
C TYR A 525 -3.89 -9.18 6.46
N THR A 526 -4.31 -8.05 5.93
CA THR A 526 -4.20 -6.74 6.58
C THR A 526 -5.49 -5.95 6.39
N VAL A 527 -5.70 -4.97 7.25
CA VAL A 527 -6.88 -4.11 7.26
C VAL A 527 -6.41 -2.67 7.29
N ILE A 528 -6.92 -1.86 6.37
CA ILE A 528 -6.60 -0.43 6.25
C ILE A 528 -7.89 0.37 6.46
N PRO A 529 -7.92 1.26 7.47
CA PRO A 529 -9.02 2.18 7.65
C PRO A 529 -8.99 3.25 6.56
N GLU A 530 -10.15 3.71 6.15
CA GLU A 530 -10.34 4.81 5.20
C GLU A 530 -11.35 5.80 5.79
N ASP A 531 -11.04 7.09 5.69
CA ASP A 531 -11.97 8.17 6.02
C ASP A 531 -12.92 8.47 4.85
N ASP A 532 -13.89 9.37 5.10
CA ASP A 532 -14.81 9.87 4.07
C ASP A 532 -14.15 10.67 2.95
N TYR A 533 -12.85 10.96 3.07
CA TYR A 533 -12.07 11.67 2.06
C TYR A 533 -11.24 10.72 1.21
N CYS A 534 -11.54 9.42 1.29
CA CYS A 534 -10.81 8.32 0.67
C CYS A 534 -9.33 8.24 1.10
N GLY A 535 -9.00 8.82 2.25
CA GLY A 535 -7.67 8.82 2.83
C GLY A 535 -7.36 7.48 3.50
N LEU A 536 -6.48 6.70 2.88
CA LEU A 536 -6.00 5.44 3.47
C LEU A 536 -5.11 5.70 4.68
N GLY A 537 -5.50 5.15 5.84
CA GLY A 537 -4.72 5.19 7.07
C GLY A 537 -3.59 4.15 7.13
N SER A 538 -3.00 4.03 8.32
CA SER A 538 -2.06 2.97 8.67
C SER A 538 -2.79 1.64 8.73
N SER A 539 -2.18 0.60 8.18
CA SER A 539 -2.70 -0.75 8.25
C SER A 539 -2.51 -1.38 9.63
N THR A 540 -3.27 -2.43 9.89
CA THR A 540 -2.86 -3.42 10.89
C THR A 540 -1.59 -4.14 10.45
N PHE A 541 -0.81 -4.66 11.41
CA PHE A 541 0.21 -5.65 11.12
C PHE A 541 -0.45 -6.87 10.50
N SER A 542 0.13 -7.37 9.40
CA SER A 542 -0.44 -8.54 8.77
C SER A 542 -0.45 -9.74 9.70
N ARG A 543 -1.46 -10.59 9.49
CA ARG A 543 -1.60 -11.87 10.17
C ARG A 543 -1.72 -12.96 9.13
N GLY A 544 -1.00 -14.04 9.37
CA GLY A 544 -0.91 -15.16 8.45
C GLY A 544 -1.75 -16.35 8.89
N VAL A 545 -2.36 -17.02 7.91
CA VAL A 545 -2.87 -18.39 8.03
C VAL A 545 -1.96 -19.27 7.20
N ALA A 546 -1.41 -20.32 7.80
CA ALA A 546 -0.65 -21.34 7.08
C ALA A 546 -1.43 -22.66 7.09
N LYS A 547 -1.63 -23.23 5.90
CA LYS A 547 -2.25 -24.54 5.72
C LYS A 547 -1.28 -25.47 5.01
N LYS A 548 -0.99 -26.60 5.64
CA LYS A 548 -0.07 -27.60 5.14
C LYS A 548 -0.75 -28.95 5.03
N THR A 549 -0.64 -29.59 3.87
CA THR A 549 -1.17 -30.93 3.65
C THR A 549 -0.05 -31.96 3.74
N PHE A 550 -0.25 -32.99 4.56
CA PHE A 550 0.64 -34.13 4.71
C PHE A 550 -0.01 -35.37 4.11
N ARG A 551 0.71 -36.08 3.25
CA ARG A 551 0.34 -37.40 2.72
C ARG A 551 0.64 -38.52 3.73
N GLY A 552 0.18 -39.74 3.48
CA GLY A 552 0.65 -40.90 4.25
C GLY A 552 2.16 -41.12 4.08
N GLY A 553 2.87 -41.43 5.17
CA GLY A 553 4.32 -41.66 5.20
C GLY A 553 5.11 -40.54 5.87
N SER A 554 6.43 -40.55 5.65
CA SER A 554 7.37 -39.57 6.21
C SER A 554 7.41 -38.29 5.38
N GLN A 555 7.31 -37.14 6.01
CA GLN A 555 7.37 -35.83 5.38
C GLN A 555 8.16 -34.82 6.20
N SER A 556 8.52 -33.73 5.54
CA SER A 556 9.04 -32.54 6.19
C SER A 556 7.95 -31.81 6.97
N PHE A 557 8.26 -31.40 8.19
CA PHE A 557 7.46 -30.48 8.99
C PHE A 557 8.32 -29.34 9.52
N ALA A 558 7.95 -28.11 9.20
CA ALA A 558 8.48 -26.92 9.84
C ALA A 558 7.41 -25.82 9.75
N LEU A 559 7.47 -24.87 10.67
CA LEU A 559 6.56 -23.72 10.65
C LEU A 559 7.08 -22.71 9.63
N GLU A 560 6.19 -22.27 8.75
CA GLU A 560 6.39 -21.17 7.82
C GLU A 560 6.19 -19.79 8.50
N LEU A 561 5.27 -19.71 9.47
CA LEU A 561 4.97 -18.48 10.24
C LEU A 561 5.41 -18.63 11.71
N LYS A 562 5.72 -17.50 12.36
CA LYS A 562 5.91 -17.50 13.82
C LYS A 562 4.52 -17.62 14.47
N PRO A 563 4.23 -18.70 15.21
CA PRO A 563 2.88 -18.93 15.69
C PRO A 563 2.49 -17.86 16.73
N LEU A 564 1.20 -17.49 16.77
CA LEU A 564 0.69 -16.51 17.75
C LEU A 564 0.87 -16.99 19.19
N GLN A 565 0.85 -18.31 19.39
CA GLN A 565 1.14 -18.99 20.64
C GLN A 565 2.18 -20.09 20.38
N GLU A 566 3.18 -20.19 21.27
CA GLU A 566 4.14 -21.28 21.21
C GLU A 566 3.50 -22.58 21.69
N HIS A 567 3.72 -23.66 20.93
CA HIS A 567 3.19 -24.98 21.23
C HIS A 567 4.32 -26.02 21.30
N LEU A 568 4.10 -27.02 22.15
CA LEU A 568 4.95 -28.19 22.27
C LEU A 568 4.69 -29.19 21.13
N LEU A 569 5.60 -30.14 20.89
CA LEU A 569 5.39 -31.20 19.91
C LEU A 569 4.16 -32.04 20.26
N SER A 570 3.92 -32.30 21.54
CA SER A 570 2.74 -33.06 21.98
C SER A 570 1.41 -32.41 21.57
N TRP A 571 1.40 -31.06 21.52
CA TRP A 571 0.24 -30.34 21.04
C TRP A 571 0.09 -30.56 19.54
N HIS A 572 1.16 -30.38 18.75
CA HIS A 572 1.11 -30.58 17.31
C HIS A 572 0.72 -32.01 16.91
N THR A 573 1.26 -33.04 17.58
CA THR A 573 0.83 -34.41 17.33
C THR A 573 -0.66 -34.53 17.57
N SER A 574 -1.19 -33.99 18.67
CA SER A 574 -2.63 -34.04 19.01
C SER A 574 -3.57 -33.30 18.05
N GLN A 575 -3.07 -32.32 17.29
CA GLN A 575 -3.88 -31.45 16.42
C GLN A 575 -3.84 -31.85 14.95
N ILE A 576 -2.98 -32.79 14.56
CA ILE A 576 -2.83 -33.21 13.18
C ILE A 576 -3.34 -34.64 13.05
N ASP A 577 -4.49 -34.79 12.40
CA ASP A 577 -5.14 -36.10 12.23
C ASP A 577 -4.22 -37.10 11.54
N GLY A 578 -4.17 -38.33 12.06
CA GLY A 578 -3.37 -39.43 11.49
C GLY A 578 -1.87 -39.36 11.80
N VAL A 579 -1.38 -38.42 12.60
CA VAL A 579 0.04 -38.38 13.00
C VAL A 579 0.39 -39.52 13.95
N ILE A 580 1.40 -40.30 13.58
CA ILE A 580 2.02 -41.31 14.45
C ILE A 580 3.03 -40.64 15.39
N GLY A 581 3.80 -39.67 14.87
CA GLY A 581 4.76 -38.93 15.67
C GLY A 581 5.57 -37.93 14.87
N ILE A 582 6.27 -37.07 15.61
CA ILE A 582 7.16 -36.05 15.06
C ILE A 582 8.56 -36.28 15.61
N VAL A 583 9.54 -36.30 14.70
CA VAL A 583 10.96 -36.45 15.00
C VAL A 583 11.64 -35.09 14.92
N TYR A 584 12.47 -34.76 15.90
CA TYR A 584 13.26 -33.54 15.96
C TYR A 584 14.69 -33.83 16.33
N MET A 585 15.60 -32.91 16.04
CA MET A 585 17.01 -33.08 16.35
C MET A 585 17.39 -32.42 17.68
N VAL A 586 18.09 -33.16 18.54
CA VAL A 586 18.69 -32.66 19.78
C VAL A 586 20.10 -33.22 19.92
N LYS A 587 21.09 -32.34 20.10
CA LYS A 587 22.51 -32.72 20.23
C LYS A 587 22.99 -33.67 19.12
N SER A 588 22.71 -33.35 17.84
CA SER A 588 23.02 -34.20 16.69
C SER A 588 22.29 -35.57 16.62
N TYR A 589 21.27 -35.82 17.45
CA TYR A 589 20.47 -37.05 17.40
C TYR A 589 19.00 -36.76 17.12
N TRP A 590 18.39 -37.56 16.24
CA TRP A 590 16.94 -37.59 16.07
C TRP A 590 16.26 -38.18 17.31
N ARG A 591 15.25 -37.49 17.82
CA ARG A 591 14.38 -37.89 18.93
C ARG A 591 12.94 -37.89 18.45
N LEU A 592 12.24 -38.98 18.74
CA LEU A 592 10.83 -39.14 18.41
C LEU A 592 9.99 -38.69 19.60
N HIS A 593 9.02 -37.83 19.34
CA HIS A 593 7.83 -37.67 20.16
C HIS A 593 6.66 -38.36 19.43
N ALA A 594 6.27 -39.54 19.91
CA ALA A 594 5.13 -40.28 19.36
C ALA A 594 3.82 -39.73 19.92
N TRP A 595 2.72 -39.86 19.19
CA TRP A 595 1.39 -39.41 19.62
C TRP A 595 1.00 -39.97 21.00
N GLU A 596 1.37 -41.21 21.32
CA GLU A 596 1.05 -41.86 22.59
C GLU A 596 1.94 -41.42 23.76
N MET A 597 2.99 -40.64 23.51
CA MET A 597 3.85 -40.12 24.57
C MET A 597 3.14 -38.98 25.31
N PRO A 598 3.21 -38.94 26.65
CA PRO A 598 2.63 -37.84 27.40
C PRO A 598 3.39 -36.53 27.15
N PRO A 599 2.73 -35.36 27.30
CA PRO A 599 3.40 -34.06 27.23
C PRO A 599 4.64 -33.98 28.12
N ASN A 600 5.67 -33.26 27.67
CA ASN A 600 6.98 -33.13 28.32
C ASN A 600 7.92 -34.34 28.24
N VAL A 601 7.49 -35.49 27.70
CA VAL A 601 8.39 -36.64 27.45
C VAL A 601 8.95 -36.55 26.04
N TYR A 602 10.28 -36.33 25.95
CA TYR A 602 10.96 -36.04 24.67
C TYR A 602 10.29 -34.91 23.89
N ASP A 603 9.79 -33.90 24.60
CA ASP A 603 9.01 -32.82 24.03
C ASP A 603 9.87 -31.56 23.85
N THR A 604 9.51 -30.70 22.90
CA THR A 604 10.16 -29.41 22.69
C THR A 604 9.17 -28.41 22.12
N ILE A 605 9.40 -27.14 22.39
CA ILE A 605 8.69 -26.05 21.70
C ILE A 605 9.03 -26.11 20.21
N VAL A 606 8.01 -26.00 19.37
CA VAL A 606 8.14 -25.92 17.91
C VAL A 606 8.38 -24.47 17.49
N THR A 607 9.40 -24.23 16.66
CA THR A 607 9.84 -22.87 16.27
C THR A 607 10.15 -22.76 14.78
N VAL A 608 9.89 -21.59 14.16
CA VAL A 608 10.02 -21.29 12.70
C VAL A 608 11.39 -21.54 12.06
N SER A 609 12.46 -21.72 12.85
CA SER A 609 13.83 -21.97 12.32
C SER A 609 14.31 -23.41 12.48
N LYS A 610 13.49 -24.29 13.06
CA LYS A 610 13.82 -25.69 13.30
C LYS A 610 13.09 -26.58 12.30
N GLY A 611 13.82 -27.58 11.81
CA GLY A 611 13.27 -28.63 10.97
C GLY A 611 12.85 -29.84 11.78
N TYR A 612 11.77 -30.49 11.35
CA TYR A 612 11.17 -31.67 11.95
C TYR A 612 10.78 -32.68 10.85
N GLN A 613 10.73 -33.95 11.19
CA GLN A 613 10.15 -34.98 10.32
C GLN A 613 8.83 -35.45 10.93
N ILE A 614 7.76 -35.48 10.15
CA ILE A 614 6.44 -35.96 10.58
C ILE A 614 6.14 -37.29 9.92
N LEU A 615 5.56 -38.22 10.66
CA LEU A 615 5.06 -39.49 10.15
C LEU A 615 3.54 -39.53 10.28
N VAL A 616 2.85 -39.67 9.15
CA VAL A 616 1.38 -39.71 9.06
C VAL A 616 0.93 -41.08 8.55
N GLU A 617 -0.12 -41.64 9.14
CA GLU A 617 -0.80 -42.85 8.69
C GLU A 617 -2.04 -42.52 7.87
N GLY A 618 -2.33 -43.33 6.85
CA GLY A 618 -3.58 -43.26 6.10
C GLY A 618 -3.61 -42.21 4.98
N GLU A 619 -4.77 -41.56 4.83
CA GLU A 619 -5.02 -40.56 3.79
C GLU A 619 -4.33 -39.23 4.07
N SER A 620 -4.43 -38.28 3.13
CA SER A 620 -3.81 -36.97 3.33
C SER A 620 -4.55 -36.18 4.41
N THR A 621 -3.81 -35.61 5.35
CA THR A 621 -4.32 -34.74 6.43
C THR A 621 -3.87 -33.30 6.20
N SER A 622 -4.58 -32.33 6.77
CA SER A 622 -4.19 -30.92 6.70
C SER A 622 -4.02 -30.34 8.09
N PHE A 623 -2.96 -29.57 8.28
CA PHE A 623 -2.71 -28.79 9.48
C PHE A 623 -2.85 -27.31 9.15
N ILE A 624 -3.66 -26.60 9.94
CA ILE A 624 -3.90 -25.16 9.79
C ILE A 624 -3.48 -24.49 11.08
N TYR A 625 -2.72 -23.41 10.98
CA TYR A 625 -2.34 -22.61 12.15
C TYR A 625 -2.22 -21.13 11.79
N LEU A 626 -2.31 -20.30 12.83
CA LEU A 626 -2.23 -18.85 12.73
C LEU A 626 -0.86 -18.37 13.17
N GLY A 627 -0.33 -17.36 12.49
CA GLY A 627 0.98 -16.81 12.80
C GLY A 627 1.20 -15.39 12.30
N LYS A 628 2.43 -14.96 12.47
CA LYS A 628 2.95 -13.66 12.06
C LYS A 628 4.34 -13.82 11.46
#